data_AF-A0A8C4IM46-F1
#
_entry.id   AF-A0A8C4IM46-F1
#
_cell.length_a   1.000
_cell.length_b   1.000
_cell.length_c   1.000
_cell.angle_alpha   90.00
_cell.angle_beta   90.00
_cell.angle_gamma   90.00
#
_symmetry.space_group_name_H-M   'P 1'
#
loop_
_entity.id
_entity.type
_entity.pdbx_description
1 polymer ?
#
loop_
_entity_poly.entity_id
_entity_poly.type
_entity_poly.pdbx_seq_one_letter_code
_entity_poly.pdbx_strand_id
1 'polypeptide(L)'
;MNPAGKVTWGHNAGITCSISTQHSDGTFILQKTSGSFRKTQTCSNSATFIIPQVNFDNEGSYQCQYQTQVSNFSSPLSDSLKLKISIYSTLIRKGLISMNPASEVTWGHNAGITCSISTQHSDGTFILQKTSGSFKQTQTCSNNSATFIIPQVNFDNEGSYQCQYQTQVSSRDFSSPLSDSVRLSVTGKEKYITQSLTLPRPTISINPAGEVTWGQDVGITCSISTQHLGGTLILQKTSGLITKTQRSSTNSTTFRIVNVNIDNEGSYRCQYQTQVSGQDFSSPLSDSVRLSVTGKEKFIFQTGHSQLKISMNPAGEVTWGHNAGITCSISTQHSDGTFILQKTSGSFRKTQTCSNNSATFIIPQVHFDNGGSYQCQYQTQVSSRDFSSPLSDSVRLSVTGKEKHITQSFFF
;
A
#
# COMPACT_ATOMS: atom_id res chain seq x y z
N MET A 1 -71.28 -0.60 -4.31
CA MET A 1 -70.10 -1.22 -4.97
C MET A 1 -69.75 -2.49 -4.22
N ASN A 2 -69.40 -3.55 -4.93
CA ASN A 2 -68.97 -4.82 -4.35
C ASN A 2 -67.61 -5.24 -4.96
N PRO A 3 -66.54 -5.40 -4.17
CA PRO A 3 -66.47 -5.12 -2.73
C PRO A 3 -66.57 -3.62 -2.41
N ALA A 4 -66.98 -3.28 -1.19
CA ALA A 4 -66.99 -1.90 -0.69
C ALA A 4 -65.56 -1.45 -0.34
N GLY A 5 -65.17 -0.22 -0.72
CA GLY A 5 -63.84 0.32 -0.43
C GLY A 5 -62.90 0.29 -1.64
N LYS A 6 -61.67 -0.24 -1.49
CA LYS A 6 -60.70 -0.36 -2.59
C LYS A 6 -60.79 -1.74 -3.21
N VAL A 7 -60.74 -1.83 -4.54
CA VAL A 7 -60.72 -3.12 -5.25
C VAL A 7 -59.27 -3.48 -5.58
N THR A 8 -58.89 -4.75 -5.41
CA THR A 8 -57.54 -5.21 -5.74
C THR A 8 -57.36 -5.29 -7.26
N TRP A 9 -56.21 -4.85 -7.78
CA TRP A 9 -55.85 -5.01 -9.19
C TRP A 9 -56.00 -6.48 -9.64
N GLY A 10 -56.55 -6.72 -10.83
CA GLY A 10 -56.86 -8.06 -11.34
C GLY A 10 -58.07 -8.75 -10.69
N HIS A 11 -58.75 -8.13 -9.72
CA HIS A 11 -60.04 -8.65 -9.22
C HIS A 11 -61.21 -8.05 -10.00
N ASN A 12 -62.39 -8.66 -9.87
CA ASN A 12 -63.61 -8.13 -10.48
C ASN A 12 -64.24 -7.08 -9.56
N ALA A 13 -64.68 -5.96 -10.12
CA ALA A 13 -65.47 -4.96 -9.41
C ALA A 13 -66.92 -4.97 -9.89
N GLY A 14 -67.88 -4.97 -8.97
CA GLY A 14 -69.30 -4.80 -9.25
C GLY A 14 -69.80 -3.41 -8.85
N ILE A 15 -70.34 -2.65 -9.80
CA ILE A 15 -71.02 -1.38 -9.53
C ILE A 15 -72.51 -1.58 -9.77
N THR A 16 -73.32 -1.36 -8.73
CA THR A 16 -74.78 -1.51 -8.80
C THR A 16 -75.43 -0.14 -8.88
N CYS A 17 -76.26 0.05 -9.89
CA CYS A 17 -77.18 1.18 -10.04
C CYS A 17 -78.59 0.72 -9.67
N SER A 18 -79.35 1.54 -8.95
CA SER A 18 -80.72 1.22 -8.54
C SER A 18 -81.59 2.47 -8.49
N ILE A 19 -82.89 2.29 -8.71
CA ILE A 19 -83.91 3.35 -8.56
C ILE A 19 -84.91 2.97 -7.46
N SER A 20 -85.56 3.97 -6.84
CA SER A 20 -86.53 3.76 -5.75
C SER A 20 -87.97 3.53 -6.25
N THR A 21 -88.26 3.85 -7.51
CA THR A 21 -89.59 3.67 -8.12
C THR A 21 -89.65 2.41 -8.96
N GLN A 22 -90.74 1.65 -8.89
CA GLN A 22 -90.91 0.44 -9.69
C GLN A 22 -91.29 0.80 -11.13
N HIS A 23 -90.36 0.60 -12.06
CA HIS A 23 -90.60 0.69 -13.49
C HIS A 23 -90.10 -0.61 -14.13
N SER A 24 -90.91 -1.27 -14.95
CA SER A 24 -90.58 -2.59 -15.51
C SER A 24 -89.60 -2.52 -16.70
N ASP A 25 -89.42 -1.36 -17.33
CA ASP A 25 -88.84 -1.27 -18.68
C ASP A 25 -87.88 -0.09 -18.89
N GLY A 26 -86.81 -0.01 -18.08
CA GLY A 26 -85.77 1.00 -18.28
C GLY A 26 -84.35 0.46 -18.40
N THR A 27 -83.48 1.34 -18.88
CA THR A 27 -82.06 1.06 -19.14
C THR A 27 -81.20 1.86 -18.18
N PHE A 28 -80.36 1.16 -17.43
CA PHE A 28 -79.30 1.76 -16.65
C PHE A 28 -78.07 1.98 -17.52
N ILE A 29 -77.46 3.16 -17.37
CA ILE A 29 -76.24 3.56 -18.03
C ILE A 29 -75.23 3.86 -16.93
N LEU A 30 -74.15 3.09 -16.89
CA LEU A 30 -72.99 3.38 -16.06
C LEU A 30 -71.94 4.10 -16.91
N GLN A 31 -71.52 5.29 -16.50
CA GLN A 31 -70.51 6.06 -17.19
C GLN A 31 -69.41 6.53 -16.25
N LYS A 32 -68.18 6.56 -16.76
CA LYS A 32 -67.04 7.14 -16.05
C LYS A 32 -66.97 8.63 -16.36
N THR A 33 -66.76 9.47 -15.35
CA THR A 33 -66.71 10.93 -15.49
C THR A 33 -65.55 11.40 -16.36
N SER A 34 -64.50 10.59 -16.49
CA SER A 34 -63.35 10.84 -17.37
C SER A 34 -63.15 9.69 -18.35
N GLY A 35 -62.91 10.03 -19.62
CA GLY A 35 -62.70 9.06 -20.70
C GLY A 35 -63.99 8.55 -21.35
N SER A 36 -63.89 7.47 -22.13
CA SER A 36 -64.99 6.95 -22.97
C SER A 36 -65.73 5.74 -22.35
N PHE A 37 -65.50 5.42 -21.08
CA PHE A 37 -66.12 4.24 -20.47
C PHE A 37 -67.63 4.45 -20.27
N ARG A 38 -68.43 3.65 -20.97
CA ARG A 38 -69.89 3.61 -20.86
C ARG A 38 -70.38 2.18 -21.01
N LYS A 39 -71.19 1.70 -20.09
CA LYS A 39 -71.89 0.40 -20.18
C LYS A 39 -73.39 0.61 -19.96
N THR A 40 -74.21 -0.16 -20.66
CA THR A 40 -75.66 -0.12 -20.53
C THR A 40 -76.22 -1.51 -20.19
N GLN A 41 -77.26 -1.55 -19.37
CA GLN A 41 -77.94 -2.79 -18.99
C GLN A 41 -79.41 -2.50 -18.74
N THR A 42 -80.29 -3.31 -19.33
CA THR A 42 -81.75 -3.23 -19.15
C THR A 42 -82.17 -4.17 -18.02
N CYS A 43 -82.76 -3.63 -16.97
CA CYS A 43 -83.24 -4.36 -15.78
C CYS A 43 -84.40 -3.56 -15.16
N SER A 44 -85.28 -4.22 -14.41
CA SER A 44 -86.46 -3.57 -13.82
C SER A 44 -86.07 -2.52 -12.76
N ASN A 45 -85.49 -2.93 -11.63
CA ASN A 45 -85.30 -2.01 -10.49
C ASN A 45 -83.82 -1.72 -10.16
N SER A 46 -82.90 -2.59 -10.58
CA SER A 46 -81.46 -2.40 -10.37
C SER A 46 -80.63 -3.18 -11.40
N ALA A 47 -79.43 -2.69 -11.71
CA ALA A 47 -78.48 -3.31 -12.61
C ALA A 47 -77.08 -3.34 -11.99
N THR A 48 -76.37 -4.46 -12.11
CA THR A 48 -75.01 -4.61 -11.60
C THR A 48 -74.03 -4.80 -12.74
N PHE A 49 -73.16 -3.81 -12.91
CA PHE A 49 -72.11 -3.79 -13.92
C PHE A 49 -70.83 -4.41 -13.37
N ILE A 50 -70.42 -5.54 -13.95
CA ILE A 50 -69.15 -6.18 -13.63
C ILE A 50 -68.04 -5.61 -14.53
N ILE A 51 -66.97 -5.15 -13.90
CA ILE A 51 -65.70 -4.78 -14.53
C ILE A 51 -64.71 -5.92 -14.20
N PRO A 52 -64.45 -6.84 -15.14
CA PRO A 52 -63.54 -7.95 -14.88
C PRO A 52 -62.10 -7.48 -14.86
N GLN A 53 -61.25 -8.10 -14.04
CA GLN A 53 -59.80 -7.88 -14.01
C GLN A 53 -59.41 -6.39 -13.96
N VAL A 54 -59.88 -5.67 -12.93
CA VAL A 54 -59.70 -4.21 -12.88
C VAL A 54 -58.23 -3.82 -12.91
N ASN A 55 -57.91 -2.81 -13.71
CA ASN A 55 -56.59 -2.21 -13.84
C ASN A 55 -56.65 -0.70 -13.49
N PHE A 56 -55.50 -0.01 -13.43
CA PHE A 56 -55.48 1.41 -13.08
C PHE A 56 -56.28 2.33 -14.03
N ASP A 57 -56.52 1.91 -15.28
CA ASP A 57 -57.37 2.67 -16.20
C ASP A 57 -58.84 2.65 -15.78
N ASN A 58 -59.24 1.65 -14.98
CA ASN A 58 -60.56 1.61 -14.38
C ASN A 58 -60.67 2.51 -13.14
N GLU A 59 -59.57 3.05 -12.60
CA GLU A 59 -59.61 3.97 -11.45
C GLU A 59 -60.28 5.29 -11.85
N GLY A 60 -61.21 5.79 -11.01
CA GLY A 60 -61.90 7.06 -11.27
C GLY A 60 -63.31 7.13 -10.70
N SER A 61 -64.03 8.16 -11.11
CA SER A 61 -65.39 8.45 -10.68
C SER A 61 -66.41 7.91 -11.68
N TYR A 62 -67.45 7.26 -11.17
CA TYR A 62 -68.53 6.65 -11.95
C TYR A 62 -69.87 7.20 -11.52
N GLN A 63 -70.78 7.36 -12.48
CA GLN A 63 -72.14 7.82 -12.26
C GLN A 63 -73.11 6.94 -13.04
N CYS A 64 -74.30 6.75 -12.46
CA CYS A 64 -75.40 6.04 -13.07
C CYS A 64 -76.41 7.03 -13.63
N GLN A 65 -77.02 6.68 -14.76
CA GLN A 65 -78.21 7.33 -15.29
C GLN A 65 -79.25 6.28 -15.65
N TYR A 66 -80.53 6.58 -15.44
CA TYR A 66 -81.64 5.71 -15.81
C TYR A 66 -82.46 6.36 -16.93
N GLN A 67 -82.77 5.60 -17.98
CA GLN A 67 -83.55 6.06 -19.13
C GLN A 67 -84.70 5.10 -19.43
N THR A 68 -85.86 5.64 -19.79
CA THR A 68 -87.04 4.84 -20.18
C THR A 68 -87.52 5.21 -21.58
N GLN A 69 -87.95 4.21 -22.35
CA GLN A 69 -88.46 4.41 -23.71
C GLN A 69 -89.92 4.89 -23.71
N VAL A 70 -90.68 4.57 -22.67
CA VAL A 70 -92.14 4.83 -22.61
C VAL A 70 -92.47 6.31 -22.41
N SER A 71 -91.60 7.08 -21.75
CA SER A 71 -91.82 8.50 -21.46
C SER A 71 -90.70 9.43 -21.95
N ASN A 72 -89.72 8.91 -22.71
CA ASN A 72 -88.46 9.61 -23.03
C ASN A 72 -87.78 10.24 -21.80
N PHE A 73 -88.05 9.69 -20.61
CA PHE A 73 -87.53 10.21 -19.36
C PHE A 73 -86.08 9.79 -19.19
N SER A 74 -85.26 10.74 -18.76
CA SER A 74 -83.89 10.52 -18.32
C SER A 74 -83.73 11.07 -16.91
N SER A 75 -83.29 10.21 -15.98
CA SER A 75 -83.00 10.64 -14.62
C SER A 75 -81.83 11.63 -14.60
N PRO A 76 -81.71 12.47 -13.56
CA PRO A 76 -80.43 13.10 -13.23
C PRO A 76 -79.36 12.02 -12.99
N LEU A 77 -78.10 12.42 -13.11
CA LEU A 77 -76.97 11.55 -12.77
C LEU A 77 -76.95 11.27 -11.27
N SER A 78 -76.59 10.05 -10.91
CA SER A 78 -76.37 9.67 -9.52
C SER A 78 -75.18 10.42 -8.91
N ASP A 79 -75.08 10.33 -7.58
CA ASP A 79 -73.85 10.67 -6.87
C ASP A 79 -72.65 9.92 -7.47
N SER A 80 -71.50 10.57 -7.37
CA SER A 80 -70.26 10.06 -7.93
C SER A 80 -69.67 8.97 -7.05
N LEU A 81 -69.58 7.75 -7.57
CA LEU A 81 -68.90 6.64 -6.92
C LEU A 81 -67.43 6.60 -7.36
N LYS A 82 -66.50 6.83 -6.42
CA LYS A 82 -65.06 6.75 -6.69
C LYS A 82 -64.53 5.33 -6.54
N LEU A 83 -64.21 4.67 -7.65
CA LEU A 83 -63.48 3.40 -7.65
C LEU A 83 -62.00 3.69 -7.46
N LYS A 84 -61.43 3.22 -6.34
CA LYS A 84 -59.99 3.22 -6.08
C LYS A 84 -59.45 1.80 -6.20
N ILE A 85 -58.34 1.65 -6.91
CA ILE A 85 -57.70 0.36 -7.09
C ILE A 85 -56.47 0.29 -6.20
N SER A 86 -56.30 -0.83 -5.51
CA SER A 86 -55.17 -1.09 -4.63
C SER A 86 -54.42 -2.34 -5.05
N ILE A 87 -53.14 -2.42 -4.72
CA ILE A 87 -52.33 -3.63 -4.93
C ILE A 87 -51.92 -4.19 -3.55
N TYR A 88 -52.81 -4.14 -2.55
CA TYR A 88 -52.42 -4.50 -1.18
C TYR A 88 -51.80 -5.92 -1.10
N SER A 89 -50.50 -5.96 -0.73
CA SER A 89 -49.59 -7.02 -0.24
C SER A 89 -49.62 -8.46 -0.80
N THR A 90 -50.61 -8.85 -1.58
CA THR A 90 -50.85 -10.26 -1.92
C THR A 90 -50.13 -10.72 -3.19
N LEU A 91 -49.71 -9.79 -4.06
CA LEU A 91 -48.97 -10.10 -5.29
C LEU A 91 -47.45 -10.10 -5.12
N ILE A 92 -46.91 -9.40 -4.12
CA ILE A 92 -45.46 -9.30 -3.84
C ILE A 92 -45.23 -9.60 -2.37
N ARG A 93 -45.06 -10.88 -2.03
CA ARG A 93 -44.72 -11.32 -0.67
C ARG A 93 -43.27 -10.97 -0.33
N LYS A 94 -42.90 -11.14 0.95
CA LYS A 94 -41.48 -11.11 1.32
C LYS A 94 -40.71 -12.10 0.43
N GLY A 95 -39.62 -11.63 -0.17
CA GLY A 95 -38.73 -12.47 -0.97
C GLY A 95 -38.00 -13.47 -0.07
N LEU A 96 -37.51 -14.55 -0.67
CA LEU A 96 -36.57 -15.46 -0.04
C LEU A 96 -35.15 -14.97 -0.32
N ILE A 97 -34.27 -15.22 0.63
CA ILE A 97 -32.84 -14.94 0.52
C ILE A 97 -32.08 -16.20 0.90
N SER A 98 -31.01 -16.48 0.19
CA SER A 98 -30.12 -17.61 0.47
C SER A 98 -28.68 -17.21 0.15
N MET A 99 -27.73 -17.90 0.76
CA MET A 99 -26.31 -17.65 0.58
C MET A 99 -25.60 -18.94 0.19
N ASN A 100 -24.65 -18.84 -0.72
CA ASN A 100 -23.77 -19.92 -1.12
C ASN A 100 -22.31 -19.46 -1.04
N PRO A 101 -21.47 -20.09 -0.20
CA PRO A 101 -21.80 -21.15 0.77
C PRO A 101 -22.67 -20.64 1.94
N ALA A 102 -23.39 -21.54 2.61
CA ALA A 102 -24.45 -21.19 3.57
C ALA A 102 -23.96 -20.79 4.99
N SER A 103 -22.66 -20.93 5.29
CA SER A 103 -22.12 -20.71 6.63
C SER A 103 -21.01 -19.66 6.64
N GLU A 104 -19.82 -20.07 6.24
CA GLU A 104 -18.60 -19.29 6.33
C GLU A 104 -17.92 -19.23 4.97
N VAL A 105 -17.46 -18.04 4.63
CA VAL A 105 -16.68 -17.82 3.43
C VAL A 105 -15.25 -17.52 3.84
N THR A 106 -14.31 -18.26 3.26
CA THR A 106 -12.90 -17.97 3.50
C THR A 106 -12.54 -16.61 2.91
N TRP A 107 -11.73 -15.83 3.63
CA TRP A 107 -11.20 -14.56 3.15
C TRP A 107 -10.63 -14.69 1.71
N GLY A 108 -10.89 -13.72 0.85
CA GLY A 108 -10.43 -13.72 -0.55
C GLY A 108 -11.20 -14.66 -1.49
N HIS A 109 -12.18 -15.42 -1.01
CA HIS A 109 -13.08 -16.19 -1.88
C HIS A 109 -14.31 -15.37 -2.29
N ASN A 110 -15.09 -15.88 -3.23
CA ASN A 110 -16.32 -15.23 -3.67
C ASN A 110 -17.51 -15.79 -2.89
N ALA A 111 -18.43 -14.91 -2.48
CA ALA A 111 -19.71 -15.30 -1.88
C ALA A 111 -20.85 -14.97 -2.84
N GLY A 112 -21.81 -15.88 -3.00
CA GLY A 112 -23.04 -15.66 -3.74
C GLY A 112 -24.22 -15.48 -2.80
N ILE A 113 -24.98 -14.38 -2.94
CA ILE A 113 -26.25 -14.19 -2.25
C ILE A 113 -27.36 -14.20 -3.30
N THR A 114 -28.32 -15.10 -3.16
CA THR A 114 -29.43 -15.25 -4.10
C THR A 114 -30.73 -14.78 -3.46
N CYS A 115 -31.37 -13.81 -4.08
CA CYS A 115 -32.71 -13.35 -3.74
C CYS A 115 -33.71 -13.98 -4.72
N SER A 116 -34.88 -14.39 -4.24
CA SER A 116 -35.97 -14.88 -5.10
C SER A 116 -37.33 -14.42 -4.60
N ILE A 117 -38.33 -14.38 -5.50
CA ILE A 117 -39.67 -13.89 -5.16
C ILE A 117 -40.76 -14.62 -5.93
N SER A 118 -41.92 -14.83 -5.32
CA SER A 118 -43.10 -15.35 -6.01
C SER A 118 -43.98 -14.20 -6.49
N THR A 119 -43.81 -13.79 -7.76
CA THR A 119 -44.59 -12.71 -8.41
C THR A 119 -44.96 -13.12 -9.83
N GLN A 120 -46.06 -12.55 -10.35
CA GLN A 120 -46.45 -12.67 -11.76
C GLN A 120 -45.74 -11.64 -12.66
N HIS A 121 -45.05 -10.66 -12.06
CA HIS A 121 -44.34 -9.59 -12.76
C HIS A 121 -42.83 -9.79 -12.56
N SER A 122 -42.18 -10.46 -13.52
CA SER A 122 -40.76 -10.82 -13.48
C SER A 122 -39.80 -9.68 -13.84
N ASP A 123 -40.32 -8.55 -14.32
CA ASP A 123 -39.54 -7.48 -14.98
C ASP A 123 -38.99 -6.44 -14.00
N GLY A 124 -38.75 -6.85 -12.76
CA GLY A 124 -38.22 -5.99 -11.71
C GLY A 124 -36.74 -6.17 -11.43
N THR A 125 -36.29 -5.54 -10.36
CA THR A 125 -34.91 -5.56 -9.88
C THR A 125 -34.89 -5.96 -8.41
N PHE A 126 -33.87 -6.71 -8.02
CA PHE A 126 -33.55 -6.95 -6.63
C PHE A 126 -32.52 -5.94 -6.16
N ILE A 127 -32.69 -5.49 -4.93
CA ILE A 127 -31.75 -4.66 -4.20
C ILE A 127 -31.27 -5.48 -3.01
N LEU A 128 -29.99 -5.82 -3.00
CA LEU A 128 -29.31 -6.38 -1.85
C LEU A 128 -28.73 -5.26 -1.01
N GLN A 129 -29.03 -5.24 0.28
CA GLN A 129 -28.52 -4.24 1.22
C GLN A 129 -28.01 -4.89 2.50
N LYS A 130 -26.96 -4.32 3.06
CA LYS A 130 -26.44 -4.72 4.37
C LYS A 130 -27.22 -3.98 5.46
N THR A 131 -27.58 -4.67 6.55
CA THR A 131 -28.35 -4.07 7.66
C THR A 131 -27.58 -3.00 8.41
N SER A 132 -26.24 -3.03 8.33
CA SER A 132 -25.33 -2.05 8.91
C SER A 132 -24.40 -1.50 7.83
N GLY A 133 -24.20 -0.18 7.85
CA GLY A 133 -23.38 0.53 6.86
C GLY A 133 -24.16 0.96 5.61
N SER A 134 -23.43 1.25 4.53
CA SER A 134 -23.98 1.84 3.29
C SER A 134 -24.00 0.88 2.10
N PHE A 135 -23.65 -0.39 2.29
CA PHE A 135 -23.59 -1.36 1.19
C PHE A 135 -24.99 -1.58 0.58
N LYS A 136 -25.09 -1.34 -0.72
CA LYS A 136 -26.29 -1.55 -1.52
C LYS A 136 -25.90 -1.94 -2.95
N GLN A 137 -26.49 -2.99 -3.48
CA GLN A 137 -26.27 -3.45 -4.85
C GLN A 137 -27.60 -3.79 -5.51
N THR A 138 -27.75 -3.46 -6.78
CA THR A 138 -28.97 -3.70 -7.55
C THR A 138 -28.67 -4.66 -8.69
N GLN A 139 -29.56 -5.64 -8.91
CA GLN A 139 -29.45 -6.61 -9.98
C GLN A 139 -30.82 -6.85 -10.61
N THR A 140 -30.89 -6.88 -11.94
CA THR A 140 -32.13 -7.21 -12.65
C THR A 140 -32.53 -8.65 -12.39
N CYS A 141 -33.83 -8.87 -12.21
CA CYS A 141 -34.41 -10.18 -12.00
C CYS A 141 -34.31 -11.04 -13.27
N SER A 142 -33.96 -12.31 -13.10
CA SER A 142 -34.01 -13.35 -14.13
C SER A 142 -34.73 -14.57 -13.56
N ASN A 143 -35.85 -14.99 -14.16
CA ASN A 143 -36.68 -16.09 -13.64
C ASN A 143 -37.04 -15.91 -12.15
N ASN A 144 -37.56 -14.74 -11.78
CA ASN A 144 -37.99 -14.43 -10.41
C ASN A 144 -36.89 -14.50 -9.34
N SER A 145 -35.61 -14.46 -9.75
CA SER A 145 -34.46 -14.51 -8.86
C SER A 145 -33.30 -13.66 -9.37
N ALA A 146 -32.37 -13.31 -8.49
CA ALA A 146 -31.12 -12.66 -8.84
C ALA A 146 -30.02 -13.11 -7.88
N THR A 147 -28.83 -13.36 -8.42
CA THR A 147 -27.65 -13.72 -7.64
C THR A 147 -26.65 -12.57 -7.63
N PHE A 148 -26.24 -12.15 -6.44
CA PHE A 148 -25.25 -11.13 -6.18
C PHE A 148 -23.93 -11.82 -5.82
N ILE A 149 -22.89 -11.58 -6.61
CA ILE A 149 -21.56 -12.09 -6.31
C ILE A 149 -20.77 -11.00 -5.59
N ILE A 150 -20.31 -11.29 -4.38
CA ILE A 150 -19.36 -10.46 -3.63
C ILE A 150 -17.98 -11.09 -3.85
N PRO A 151 -17.14 -10.51 -4.74
CA PRO A 151 -15.83 -11.05 -5.03
C PRO A 151 -14.85 -10.74 -3.90
N GLN A 152 -13.88 -11.62 -3.69
CA GLN A 152 -12.74 -11.38 -2.78
C GLN A 152 -13.17 -10.88 -1.38
N VAL A 153 -14.05 -11.64 -0.71
CA VAL A 153 -14.65 -11.19 0.55
C VAL A 153 -13.61 -10.88 1.62
N ASN A 154 -13.86 -9.84 2.39
CA ASN A 154 -13.06 -9.39 3.52
C ASN A 154 -13.94 -9.12 4.76
N PHE A 155 -13.33 -8.72 5.89
CA PHE A 155 -14.06 -8.48 7.14
C PHE A 155 -15.05 -7.31 7.07
N ASP A 156 -14.86 -6.35 6.17
CA ASP A 156 -15.82 -5.26 5.96
C ASP A 156 -17.11 -5.77 5.31
N ASN A 157 -17.05 -6.91 4.62
CA ASN A 157 -18.22 -7.61 4.10
C ASN A 157 -18.97 -8.40 5.20
N GLU A 158 -18.39 -8.63 6.38
CA GLU A 158 -19.07 -9.40 7.42
C GLU A 158 -20.30 -8.67 7.94
N GLY A 159 -21.44 -9.36 8.02
CA GLY A 159 -22.68 -8.80 8.55
C GLY A 159 -23.93 -9.42 7.95
N SER A 160 -25.08 -8.84 8.29
CA SER A 160 -26.38 -9.33 7.84
C SER A 160 -26.85 -8.61 6.58
N TYR A 161 -27.39 -9.36 5.64
CA TYR A 161 -27.85 -8.89 4.33
C TYR A 161 -29.33 -9.20 4.14
N GLN A 162 -30.04 -8.29 3.48
CA GLN A 162 -31.46 -8.39 3.15
C GLN A 162 -31.71 -7.99 1.71
N CYS A 163 -32.74 -8.56 1.10
CA CYS A 163 -33.17 -8.24 -0.25
C CYS A 163 -34.49 -7.46 -0.24
N GLN A 164 -34.65 -6.54 -1.19
CA GLN A 164 -35.92 -5.94 -1.56
C GLN A 164 -36.14 -6.08 -3.07
N TYR A 165 -37.33 -6.46 -3.48
CA TYR A 165 -37.72 -6.49 -4.90
C TYR A 165 -38.44 -5.19 -5.27
N GLN A 166 -38.10 -4.61 -6.42
CA GLN A 166 -38.75 -3.41 -6.95
C GLN A 166 -39.17 -3.64 -8.40
N THR A 167 -40.39 -3.24 -8.76
CA THR A 167 -40.92 -3.39 -10.12
C THR A 167 -41.82 -2.23 -10.47
N GLN A 168 -41.95 -1.93 -11.76
CA GLN A 168 -42.90 -0.95 -12.26
C GLN A 168 -44.09 -1.65 -12.89
N VAL A 169 -45.32 -1.26 -12.52
CA VAL A 169 -46.55 -1.78 -13.12
C VAL A 169 -47.44 -0.59 -13.48
N SER A 170 -47.80 -0.45 -14.76
CA SER A 170 -48.61 0.67 -15.27
C SER A 170 -48.09 2.05 -14.83
N SER A 171 -46.78 2.27 -14.99
CA SER A 171 -46.08 3.53 -14.66
C SER A 171 -46.11 3.92 -13.18
N ARG A 172 -46.33 2.95 -12.29
CA ARG A 172 -46.20 3.13 -10.84
C ARG A 172 -45.17 2.16 -10.28
N ASP A 173 -44.37 2.64 -9.34
CA ASP A 173 -43.30 1.86 -8.73
C ASP A 173 -43.82 1.11 -7.50
N PHE A 174 -43.43 -0.16 -7.39
CA PHE A 174 -43.80 -1.05 -6.29
C PHE A 174 -42.55 -1.64 -5.66
N SER A 175 -42.62 -1.88 -4.36
CA SER A 175 -41.55 -2.52 -3.60
C SER A 175 -42.11 -3.61 -2.70
N SER A 176 -41.40 -4.74 -2.63
CA SER A 176 -41.68 -5.78 -1.64
C SER A 176 -41.31 -5.31 -0.23
N PRO A 177 -41.84 -5.96 0.81
CA PRO A 177 -41.18 -5.97 2.12
C PRO A 177 -39.73 -6.49 1.99
N LEU A 178 -38.89 -6.13 2.96
CA LEU A 178 -37.55 -6.71 3.08
C LEU A 178 -37.66 -8.22 3.37
N SER A 179 -36.74 -8.99 2.80
CA SER A 179 -36.60 -10.42 3.11
C SER A 179 -36.16 -10.63 4.56
N ASP A 180 -36.14 -11.90 4.98
CA ASP A 180 -35.35 -12.29 6.16
C ASP A 180 -33.86 -11.96 5.93
N SER A 181 -33.03 -12.08 6.96
CA SER A 181 -31.59 -11.76 6.86
C SER A 181 -30.73 -13.01 6.75
N VAL A 182 -29.72 -12.99 5.89
CA VAL A 182 -28.60 -13.96 5.93
C VAL A 182 -27.36 -13.27 6.46
N ARG A 183 -26.58 -13.93 7.31
CA ARG A 183 -25.32 -13.39 7.84
C ARG A 183 -24.16 -13.97 7.07
N LEU A 184 -23.36 -13.11 6.44
CA LEU A 184 -22.07 -13.47 5.88
C LEU A 184 -21.04 -13.44 7.00
N SER A 185 -20.47 -14.60 7.33
CA SER A 185 -19.36 -14.76 8.26
C SER A 185 -18.08 -15.06 7.47
N VAL A 186 -17.01 -14.30 7.72
CA VAL A 186 -15.73 -14.46 7.02
C VAL A 186 -14.74 -15.13 7.94
N THR A 187 -14.18 -16.27 7.52
CA THR A 187 -13.21 -17.04 8.31
C THR A 187 -11.88 -17.24 7.60
N GLY A 188 -10.90 -17.77 8.33
CA GLY A 188 -9.60 -18.13 7.75
C GLY A 188 -8.66 -16.95 7.48
N LYS A 189 -8.77 -15.82 8.21
CA LYS A 189 -7.75 -14.74 8.17
C LYS A 189 -6.36 -15.33 8.30
N GLU A 190 -6.11 -16.06 9.40
CA GLU A 190 -4.80 -16.63 9.71
C GLU A 190 -4.38 -17.72 8.72
N LYS A 191 -5.30 -18.58 8.28
CA LYS A 191 -4.98 -19.69 7.36
C LYS A 191 -4.72 -19.21 5.93
N TYR A 192 -5.43 -18.20 5.43
CA TYR A 192 -5.12 -17.57 4.13
C TYR A 192 -3.83 -16.74 4.21
N ILE A 193 -3.61 -16.03 5.31
CA ILE A 193 -2.40 -15.24 5.56
C ILE A 193 -1.15 -16.13 5.66
N THR A 194 -1.23 -17.26 6.35
CA THR A 194 -0.09 -18.18 6.51
C THR A 194 0.12 -19.12 5.31
N GLN A 195 -0.92 -19.47 4.55
CA GLN A 195 -0.81 -20.42 3.43
C GLN A 195 -0.66 -19.74 2.06
N SER A 196 -1.13 -18.50 1.87
CA SER A 196 -1.23 -17.88 0.54
C SER A 196 -0.37 -16.63 0.34
N LEU A 197 0.11 -15.97 1.40
CA LEU A 197 0.98 -14.79 1.26
C LEU A 197 2.44 -15.11 1.59
N THR A 198 3.06 -15.91 0.72
CA THR A 198 4.52 -16.07 0.73
C THR A 198 5.14 -14.99 -0.14
N LEU A 199 5.76 -13.98 0.47
CA LEU A 199 6.52 -12.98 -0.27
C LEU A 199 7.78 -13.63 -0.88
N PRO A 200 8.07 -13.41 -2.17
CA PRO A 200 9.26 -13.97 -2.79
C PRO A 200 10.53 -13.34 -2.22
N ARG A 201 11.65 -14.05 -2.39
CA ARG A 201 12.97 -13.52 -2.06
C ARG A 201 13.26 -12.29 -2.94
N PRO A 202 13.60 -11.12 -2.38
CA PRO A 202 13.99 -9.96 -3.16
C PRO A 202 15.28 -10.20 -3.94
N THR A 203 15.41 -9.55 -5.09
CA THR A 203 16.67 -9.44 -5.83
C THR A 203 17.45 -8.21 -5.36
N ILE A 204 18.77 -8.31 -5.40
CA ILE A 204 19.70 -7.25 -4.99
C ILE A 204 20.77 -7.07 -6.06
N SER A 205 21.12 -5.83 -6.36
CA SER A 205 22.22 -5.49 -7.25
C SER A 205 22.98 -4.27 -6.74
N ILE A 206 24.22 -4.11 -7.17
CA ILE A 206 25.10 -3.00 -6.80
C ILE A 206 25.64 -2.34 -8.07
N ASN A 207 25.66 -1.01 -8.08
CA ASN A 207 26.16 -0.21 -9.19
C ASN A 207 27.05 0.93 -8.67
N PRO A 208 28.29 1.07 -9.16
CA PRO A 208 28.98 0.19 -10.12
C PRO A 208 29.23 -1.23 -9.57
N ALA A 209 29.27 -2.21 -10.46
CA ALA A 209 29.60 -3.59 -10.12
C ALA A 209 31.12 -3.77 -10.01
N GLY A 210 31.57 -4.53 -9.01
CA GLY A 210 32.99 -4.82 -8.78
C GLY A 210 33.60 -3.97 -7.66
N GLU A 211 34.87 -3.63 -7.82
CA GLU A 211 35.62 -2.81 -6.86
C GLU A 211 35.34 -1.32 -7.07
N VAL A 212 35.10 -0.63 -5.96
CA VAL A 212 34.75 0.80 -5.93
C VAL A 212 35.90 1.59 -5.30
N THR A 213 36.28 2.72 -5.89
CA THR A 213 37.32 3.57 -5.29
C THR A 213 36.80 4.33 -4.07
N TRP A 214 37.67 4.59 -3.09
CA TRP A 214 37.36 5.48 -1.96
C TRP A 214 36.78 6.83 -2.42
N GLY A 215 35.72 7.29 -1.74
CA GLY A 215 35.05 8.56 -2.03
C GLY A 215 34.07 8.51 -3.21
N GLN A 216 33.93 7.38 -3.89
CA GLN A 216 32.95 7.21 -4.97
C GLN A 216 31.54 6.94 -4.41
N ASP A 217 30.53 7.33 -5.19
CA ASP A 217 29.13 7.06 -4.87
C ASP A 217 28.69 5.69 -5.39
N VAL A 218 27.95 4.95 -4.57
CA VAL A 218 27.43 3.61 -4.89
C VAL A 218 25.92 3.56 -4.69
N GLY A 219 25.22 2.96 -5.64
CA GLY A 219 23.81 2.60 -5.52
C GLY A 219 23.66 1.10 -5.29
N ILE A 220 22.93 0.72 -4.24
CA ILE A 220 22.48 -0.67 -4.04
C ILE A 220 20.98 -0.72 -4.28
N THR A 221 20.56 -1.48 -5.29
CA THR A 221 19.17 -1.60 -5.68
C THR A 221 18.58 -2.90 -5.16
N CYS A 222 17.50 -2.81 -4.42
CA CYS A 222 16.68 -3.96 -4.00
C CYS A 222 15.40 -3.96 -4.84
N SER A 223 14.94 -5.13 -5.30
CA SER A 223 13.68 -5.26 -6.04
C SER A 223 12.94 -6.53 -5.66
N ILE A 224 11.61 -6.51 -5.69
CA ILE A 224 10.77 -7.67 -5.36
C ILE A 224 9.67 -7.84 -6.40
N SER A 225 9.32 -9.08 -6.74
CA SER A 225 8.23 -9.40 -7.67
C SER A 225 6.95 -9.75 -6.89
N THR A 226 6.25 -8.75 -6.35
CA THR A 226 5.01 -8.94 -5.58
C THR A 226 3.87 -8.06 -6.10
N GLN A 227 2.64 -8.56 -6.00
CA GLN A 227 1.41 -7.80 -6.27
C GLN A 227 1.04 -6.84 -5.12
N HIS A 228 1.65 -6.99 -3.94
CA HIS A 228 1.39 -6.18 -2.75
C HIS A 228 2.39 -5.03 -2.64
N LEU A 229 2.12 -3.94 -3.37
CA LEU A 229 2.92 -2.70 -3.40
C LEU A 229 2.76 -1.86 -2.13
N GLY A 230 3.61 -0.84 -1.96
CA GLY A 230 3.48 0.14 -0.88
C GLY A 230 4.14 -0.26 0.45
N GLY A 231 4.99 -1.29 0.42
CA GLY A 231 5.79 -1.73 1.57
C GLY A 231 7.13 -0.99 1.73
N THR A 232 7.96 -1.54 2.60
CA THR A 232 9.27 -1.03 2.99
C THR A 232 10.35 -2.01 2.56
N LEU A 233 11.33 -1.52 1.79
CA LEU A 233 12.56 -2.25 1.51
C LEU A 233 13.60 -1.87 2.56
N ILE A 234 14.31 -2.87 3.06
CA ILE A 234 15.30 -2.76 4.13
C ILE A 234 16.61 -3.32 3.62
N LEU A 235 17.65 -2.50 3.58
CA LEU A 235 19.02 -2.89 3.27
C LEU A 235 19.79 -3.08 4.57
N GLN A 236 20.38 -4.26 4.77
CA GLN A 236 21.10 -4.64 5.97
C GLN A 236 22.54 -5.03 5.61
N LYS A 237 23.51 -4.51 6.36
CA LYS A 237 24.91 -4.96 6.28
C LYS A 237 25.12 -6.13 7.23
N THR A 238 25.66 -7.23 6.73
CA THR A 238 25.81 -8.50 7.49
C THR A 238 26.76 -8.38 8.69
N SER A 239 27.79 -7.54 8.57
CA SER A 239 28.88 -7.42 9.54
C SER A 239 28.81 -6.16 10.42
N GLY A 240 27.65 -5.52 10.54
CA GLY A 240 27.50 -4.29 11.35
C GLY A 240 26.05 -3.84 11.51
N LEU A 241 25.85 -2.72 12.22
CA LEU A 241 24.52 -2.15 12.51
C LEU A 241 24.03 -1.17 11.43
N ILE A 242 24.51 -1.29 10.19
CA ILE A 242 24.06 -0.42 9.10
C ILE A 242 22.77 -1.02 8.53
N THR A 243 21.65 -0.40 8.89
CA THR A 243 20.33 -0.68 8.34
C THR A 243 19.80 0.59 7.70
N LYS A 244 19.49 0.53 6.41
CA LYS A 244 18.76 1.58 5.70
C LYS A 244 17.37 1.08 5.35
N THR A 245 16.35 1.87 5.67
CA THR A 245 14.96 1.56 5.36
C THR A 245 14.41 2.61 4.41
N GLN A 246 13.69 2.17 3.40
CA GLN A 246 13.01 3.07 2.48
C GLN A 246 11.64 2.51 2.13
N ARG A 247 10.61 3.30 2.41
CA ARG A 247 9.26 3.01 1.96
C ARG A 247 9.19 3.32 0.47
N SER A 248 8.74 2.37 -0.32
CA SER A 248 8.57 2.55 -1.76
C SER A 248 7.12 2.33 -2.15
N SER A 249 6.56 3.23 -2.96
CA SER A 249 5.28 3.01 -3.63
C SER A 249 5.40 1.97 -4.74
N THR A 250 6.62 1.67 -5.19
CA THR A 250 6.93 0.67 -6.20
C THR A 250 7.56 -0.58 -5.57
N ASN A 251 7.86 -1.55 -6.41
CA ASN A 251 8.46 -2.82 -6.01
C ASN A 251 10.00 -2.80 -5.97
N SER A 252 10.62 -1.62 -6.13
CA SER A 252 12.07 -1.46 -6.22
C SER A 252 12.51 -0.17 -5.52
N THR A 253 13.72 -0.18 -4.97
CA THR A 253 14.34 1.03 -4.42
C THR A 253 15.86 0.96 -4.52
N THR A 254 16.50 2.12 -4.62
CA THR A 254 17.95 2.25 -4.72
C THR A 254 18.49 3.05 -3.55
N PHE A 255 19.21 2.38 -2.65
CA PHE A 255 19.91 2.98 -1.54
C PHE A 255 21.23 3.57 -2.03
N ARG A 256 21.38 4.89 -1.94
CA ARG A 256 22.64 5.57 -2.28
C ARG A 256 23.55 5.65 -1.06
N ILE A 257 24.82 5.31 -1.25
CA ILE A 257 25.91 5.52 -0.31
C ILE A 257 26.85 6.51 -0.99
N VAL A 258 26.88 7.74 -0.47
CA VAL A 258 27.69 8.84 -1.02
C VAL A 258 29.04 8.85 -0.32
N ASN A 259 30.11 9.16 -1.04
CA ASN A 259 31.48 9.20 -0.51
C ASN A 259 31.87 7.92 0.24
N VAL A 260 31.84 6.78 -0.44
CA VAL A 260 32.10 5.46 0.17
C VAL A 260 33.45 5.42 0.88
N ASN A 261 33.42 4.91 2.11
CA ASN A 261 34.59 4.73 2.97
C ASN A 261 34.76 3.27 3.41
N ILE A 262 35.75 3.00 4.26
CA ILE A 262 36.05 1.66 4.76
C ILE A 262 34.92 1.04 5.57
N ASP A 263 34.16 1.86 6.29
CA ASP A 263 33.06 1.43 7.14
C ASP A 263 31.87 0.95 6.32
N ASN A 264 31.84 1.27 5.02
CA ASN A 264 30.86 0.75 4.08
C ASN A 264 31.29 -0.59 3.46
N GLU A 265 32.56 -0.99 3.56
CA GLU A 265 33.05 -2.26 3.00
C GLU A 265 32.38 -3.46 3.70
N GLY A 266 31.79 -4.39 2.94
CA GLY A 266 31.14 -5.57 3.50
C GLY A 266 30.02 -6.16 2.64
N SER A 267 29.30 -7.14 3.18
CA SER A 267 28.19 -7.79 2.49
C SER A 267 26.83 -7.24 2.90
N TYR A 268 25.99 -6.98 1.90
CA TYR A 268 24.65 -6.40 2.05
C TYR A 268 23.57 -7.37 1.59
N ARG A 269 22.43 -7.35 2.28
CA ARG A 269 21.21 -8.10 1.95
C ARG A 269 19.98 -7.20 2.04
N CYS A 270 18.95 -7.52 1.27
CA CYS A 270 17.67 -6.84 1.27
C CYS A 270 16.58 -7.68 1.94
N GLN A 271 15.62 -7.03 2.58
CA GLN A 271 14.35 -7.61 3.01
C GLN A 271 13.20 -6.69 2.59
N TYR A 272 12.06 -7.26 2.24
CA TYR A 272 10.83 -6.51 2.00
C TYR A 272 9.84 -6.76 3.13
N GLN A 273 9.22 -5.69 3.62
CA GLN A 273 8.16 -5.76 4.62
C GLN A 273 6.93 -5.01 4.13
N THR A 274 5.73 -5.55 4.31
CA THR A 274 4.50 -4.85 3.92
C THR A 274 3.35 -5.24 4.84
N GLN A 275 2.32 -4.40 4.89
CA GLN A 275 1.12 -4.65 5.66
C GLN A 275 -0.02 -5.02 4.72
N VAL A 276 -0.61 -6.20 4.92
CA VAL A 276 -1.77 -6.67 4.15
C VAL A 276 -2.90 -6.97 5.13
N SER A 277 -4.05 -6.31 4.96
CA SER A 277 -5.24 -6.49 5.81
C SER A 277 -4.97 -6.35 7.32
N GLY A 278 -4.11 -5.38 7.66
CA GLY A 278 -3.76 -5.04 9.04
C GLY A 278 -2.67 -5.91 9.68
N GLN A 279 -2.07 -6.86 8.94
CA GLN A 279 -1.00 -7.72 9.45
C GLN A 279 0.31 -7.47 8.70
N ASP A 280 1.42 -7.53 9.42
CA ASP A 280 2.76 -7.31 8.88
C ASP A 280 3.35 -8.61 8.31
N PHE A 281 3.92 -8.51 7.12
CA PHE A 281 4.57 -9.59 6.39
C PHE A 281 6.00 -9.22 6.09
N SER A 282 6.90 -10.20 6.19
CA SER A 282 8.30 -10.06 5.83
C SER A 282 8.71 -11.11 4.82
N SER A 283 9.41 -10.70 3.77
CA SER A 283 10.06 -11.62 2.85
C SER A 283 11.25 -12.32 3.53
N PRO A 284 11.73 -13.44 2.98
CA PRO A 284 13.09 -13.91 3.23
C PRO A 284 14.13 -12.82 2.87
N LEU A 285 15.32 -12.91 3.45
CA LEU A 285 16.46 -12.09 3.04
C LEU A 285 16.91 -12.42 1.61
N SER A 286 17.31 -11.43 0.83
CA SER A 286 17.92 -11.64 -0.49
C SER A 286 19.24 -12.42 -0.41
N ASP A 287 19.78 -12.76 -1.56
CA ASP A 287 21.20 -13.10 -1.68
C ASP A 287 22.09 -11.92 -1.24
N SER A 288 23.38 -12.18 -1.11
CA SER A 288 24.37 -11.20 -0.65
C SER A 288 25.10 -10.56 -1.83
N VAL A 289 25.18 -9.22 -1.85
CA VAL A 289 26.19 -8.50 -2.65
C VAL A 289 27.32 -8.02 -1.74
N ARG A 290 28.54 -7.91 -2.25
CA ARG A 290 29.70 -7.43 -1.49
C ARG A 290 30.20 -6.12 -2.09
N LEU A 291 30.28 -5.08 -1.26
CA LEU A 291 30.95 -3.83 -1.59
C LEU A 291 32.42 -3.94 -1.16
N SER A 292 33.32 -3.91 -2.14
CA SER A 292 34.77 -3.89 -1.94
C SER A 292 35.31 -2.50 -2.29
N VAL A 293 36.08 -1.90 -1.38
CA VAL A 293 36.63 -0.56 -1.56
C VAL A 293 38.12 -0.66 -1.89
N THR A 294 38.60 0.06 -2.92
CA THR A 294 40.01 0.13 -3.34
C THR A 294 40.54 1.55 -3.34
N GLY A 295 41.85 1.71 -3.57
CA GLY A 295 42.49 3.03 -3.60
C GLY A 295 42.66 3.70 -2.23
N LYS A 296 42.54 2.93 -1.13
CA LYS A 296 42.60 3.42 0.26
C LYS A 296 43.90 4.18 0.54
N GLU A 297 45.04 3.61 0.16
CA GLU A 297 46.37 4.20 0.33
C GLU A 297 46.61 5.38 -0.62
N LYS A 298 46.11 5.28 -1.87
CA LYS A 298 46.22 6.34 -2.88
C LYS A 298 45.41 7.58 -2.51
N PHE A 299 44.28 7.42 -1.83
CA PHE A 299 43.47 8.55 -1.35
C PHE A 299 44.10 9.20 -0.10
N ILE A 300 44.64 8.41 0.83
CA ILE A 300 45.27 8.93 2.07
C ILE A 300 46.62 9.62 1.76
N PHE A 301 47.38 9.11 0.79
CA PHE A 301 48.76 9.57 0.48
C PHE A 301 48.98 10.05 -0.96
N GLN A 302 47.92 10.44 -1.70
CA GLN A 302 47.95 10.98 -3.08
C GLN A 302 49.13 10.43 -3.91
N THR A 303 49.09 9.13 -4.24
CA THR A 303 50.22 8.45 -4.87
C THR A 303 50.38 8.87 -6.32
N GLY A 304 51.25 9.85 -6.56
CA GLY A 304 51.70 10.29 -7.88
C GLY A 304 53.17 10.75 -7.89
N HIS A 305 53.63 11.39 -6.82
CA HIS A 305 55.03 11.75 -6.60
C HIS A 305 55.33 11.74 -5.10
N SER A 306 56.51 11.26 -4.69
CA SER A 306 56.92 11.07 -3.29
C SER A 306 56.52 12.25 -2.39
N GLN A 307 55.42 12.08 -1.65
CA GLN A 307 54.85 13.11 -0.79
C GLN A 307 55.53 13.19 0.57
N LEU A 308 56.25 12.14 0.96
CA LEU A 308 57.04 12.07 2.18
C LEU A 308 58.45 12.60 1.89
N LYS A 309 58.68 13.87 2.25
CA LYS A 309 59.98 14.52 2.09
C LYS A 309 60.80 14.39 3.36
N ILE A 310 62.09 14.14 3.19
CA ILE A 310 63.08 14.12 4.27
C ILE A 310 64.16 15.15 3.98
N SER A 311 64.58 15.88 5.01
CA SER A 311 65.68 16.84 4.92
C SER A 311 66.51 16.81 6.20
N MET A 312 67.74 17.32 6.12
CA MET A 312 68.67 17.37 7.24
C MET A 312 69.22 18.79 7.40
N ASN A 313 69.39 19.21 8.66
CA ASN A 313 69.99 20.48 9.03
C ASN A 313 71.01 20.28 10.18
N PRO A 314 72.29 20.66 10.00
CA PRO A 314 72.89 21.19 8.77
C PRO A 314 73.00 20.10 7.68
N ALA A 315 72.96 20.52 6.42
CA ALA A 315 73.14 19.60 5.30
C ALA A 315 74.62 19.21 5.16
N GLY A 316 74.91 17.90 5.10
CA GLY A 316 76.26 17.38 4.89
C GLY A 316 76.91 16.82 6.15
N GLU A 317 78.09 17.33 6.50
CA GLU A 317 78.88 16.84 7.64
C GLU A 317 78.55 17.59 8.93
N VAL A 318 78.37 16.84 10.02
CA VAL A 318 78.11 17.37 11.36
C VAL A 318 79.30 17.06 12.24
N THR A 319 79.84 18.08 12.91
CA THR A 319 80.96 17.91 13.83
C THR A 319 80.54 17.14 15.09
N TRP A 320 81.44 16.28 15.58
CA TRP A 320 81.26 15.52 16.81
C TRP A 320 80.85 16.42 17.98
N GLY A 321 79.84 16.01 18.75
CA GLY A 321 79.28 16.79 19.85
C GLY A 321 78.35 17.94 19.43
N HIS A 322 78.03 18.12 18.15
CA HIS A 322 76.98 19.05 17.71
C HIS A 322 75.63 18.34 17.55
N ASN A 323 74.57 19.12 17.38
CA ASN A 323 73.22 18.58 17.19
C ASN A 323 72.91 18.50 15.69
N ALA A 324 72.34 17.38 15.26
CA ALA A 324 71.79 17.22 13.91
C ALA A 324 70.26 17.16 13.98
N GLY A 325 69.58 17.90 13.12
CA GLY A 325 68.13 17.84 12.93
C GLY A 325 67.77 17.11 11.64
N ILE A 326 66.89 16.13 11.71
CA ILE A 326 66.30 15.48 10.53
C ILE A 326 64.81 15.78 10.52
N THR A 327 64.32 16.41 9.45
CA THR A 327 62.93 16.81 9.30
C THR A 327 62.23 15.92 8.27
N CYS A 328 61.14 15.30 8.67
CA CYS A 328 60.22 14.58 7.79
C CYS A 328 58.97 15.47 7.56
N SER A 329 58.45 15.54 6.35
CA SER A 329 57.17 16.21 6.05
C SER A 329 56.34 15.43 5.05
N ILE A 330 55.01 15.47 5.17
CA ILE A 330 54.06 14.76 4.31
C ILE A 330 52.92 15.67 3.88
N SER A 331 52.45 15.57 2.64
CA SER A 331 51.25 16.28 2.20
C SER A 331 50.02 15.37 2.30
N THR A 332 49.31 15.39 3.42
CA THR A 332 48.06 14.63 3.63
C THR A 332 46.97 15.51 4.24
N GLN A 333 45.70 15.12 4.07
CA GLN A 333 44.56 15.73 4.77
C GLN A 333 44.39 15.18 6.19
N HIS A 334 45.04 14.07 6.52
CA HIS A 334 44.97 13.42 7.83
C HIS A 334 46.24 13.73 8.62
N SER A 335 46.30 14.92 9.23
CA SER A 335 47.50 15.41 9.92
C SER A 335 47.82 14.69 11.23
N ASP A 336 46.86 13.96 11.79
CA ASP A 336 46.92 13.33 13.09
C ASP A 336 47.62 11.97 13.01
N GLY A 337 48.93 12.01 12.78
CA GLY A 337 49.75 10.81 12.63
C GLY A 337 51.13 10.93 13.22
N THR A 338 51.89 9.85 13.06
CA THR A 338 53.21 9.66 13.66
C THR A 338 54.25 9.48 12.57
N PHE A 339 55.30 10.28 12.63
CA PHE A 339 56.50 10.05 11.84
C PHE A 339 57.42 9.08 12.57
N ILE A 340 58.02 8.19 11.81
CA ILE A 340 58.98 7.21 12.27
C ILE A 340 60.27 7.46 11.50
N LEU A 341 61.31 7.91 12.19
CA LEU A 341 62.65 8.02 11.66
C LEU A 341 63.41 6.74 11.97
N GLN A 342 63.94 6.10 10.95
CA GLN A 342 64.72 4.86 11.09
C GLN A 342 66.03 4.96 10.33
N LYS A 343 67.08 4.36 10.89
CA LYS A 343 68.37 4.21 10.21
C LYS A 343 68.32 2.95 9.35
N THR A 344 68.84 3.01 8.12
CA THR A 344 68.82 1.87 7.18
C THR A 344 69.64 0.68 7.67
N SER A 345 70.64 0.94 8.52
CA SER A 345 71.52 -0.06 9.13
C SER A 345 71.54 0.11 10.66
N GLY A 346 71.24 -0.96 11.38
CA GLY A 346 71.19 -0.97 12.85
C GLY A 346 69.77 -0.86 13.41
N SER A 347 69.65 -0.63 14.72
CA SER A 347 68.37 -0.62 15.44
C SER A 347 67.81 0.77 15.73
N PHE A 348 68.45 1.84 15.23
CA PHE A 348 67.99 3.20 15.51
C PHE A 348 66.61 3.45 14.90
N ARG A 349 65.64 3.73 15.78
CA ARG A 349 64.28 4.11 15.44
C ARG A 349 63.78 5.14 16.44
N LYS A 350 63.25 6.26 15.95
CA LYS A 350 62.57 7.28 16.76
C LYS A 350 61.20 7.56 16.17
N THR A 351 60.24 7.83 17.04
CA THR A 351 58.86 8.14 16.67
C THR A 351 58.47 9.51 17.20
N GLN A 352 57.74 10.28 16.42
CA GLN A 352 57.24 11.59 16.84
C GLN A 352 55.86 11.86 16.22
N THR A 353 54.89 12.13 17.08
CA THR A 353 53.54 12.58 16.70
C THR A 353 53.56 14.06 16.37
N CYS A 354 52.87 14.47 15.30
CA CYS A 354 52.84 15.88 14.90
C CYS A 354 51.44 16.30 14.46
N SER A 355 51.10 17.56 14.65
CA SER A 355 49.82 18.17 14.22
C SER A 355 49.91 18.88 12.85
N ASN A 356 51.13 19.20 12.39
CA ASN A 356 51.35 20.11 11.26
C ASN A 356 52.03 19.42 10.07
N ASN A 357 51.68 18.15 9.79
CA ASN A 357 52.18 17.43 8.61
C ASN A 357 53.72 17.34 8.49
N SER A 358 54.47 17.62 9.56
CA SER A 358 55.93 17.58 9.60
C SER A 358 56.45 17.35 11.02
N ALA A 359 57.59 16.67 11.14
CA ALA A 359 58.26 16.32 12.38
C ALA A 359 59.77 16.57 12.25
N THR A 360 60.40 17.10 13.29
CA THR A 360 61.86 17.28 13.33
C THR A 360 62.46 16.49 14.49
N PHE A 361 63.27 15.51 14.11
CA PHE A 361 64.01 14.65 15.03
C PHE A 361 65.38 15.26 15.31
N ILE A 362 65.62 15.65 16.55
CA ILE A 362 66.93 16.13 16.99
C ILE A 362 67.76 14.94 17.51
N ILE A 363 68.97 14.80 16.96
CA ILE A 363 70.01 13.91 17.46
C ILE A 363 71.01 14.80 18.20
N PRO A 364 70.90 14.89 19.54
CA PRO A 364 71.80 15.72 20.32
C PRO A 364 73.18 15.06 20.43
N GLN A 365 74.24 15.88 20.45
CA GLN A 365 75.61 15.43 20.71
C GLN A 365 76.03 14.23 19.82
N VAL A 366 76.03 14.42 18.50
CA VAL A 366 76.31 13.33 17.56
C VAL A 366 77.69 12.70 17.79
N HIS A 367 77.73 11.37 17.73
CA HIS A 367 78.91 10.51 17.79
C HIS A 367 79.05 9.70 16.48
N PHE A 368 80.20 9.06 16.25
CA PHE A 368 80.43 8.30 15.02
C PHE A 368 79.38 7.20 14.76
N ASP A 369 78.81 6.60 15.80
CA ASP A 369 77.75 5.57 15.69
C ASP A 369 76.42 6.13 15.15
N ASN A 370 76.21 7.45 15.24
CA ASN A 370 75.07 8.11 14.62
C ASN A 370 75.26 8.25 13.11
N GLY A 371 76.47 8.11 12.57
CA GLY A 371 76.72 8.17 11.13
C GLY A 371 75.99 7.07 10.35
N GLY A 372 75.34 7.41 9.24
CA GLY A 372 74.63 6.46 8.38
C GLY A 372 73.44 7.07 7.64
N SER A 373 72.69 6.24 6.92
CA SER A 373 71.52 6.68 6.14
C SER A 373 70.23 6.53 6.93
N TYR A 374 69.35 7.51 6.80
CA TYR A 374 68.09 7.63 7.53
C TYR A 374 66.91 7.78 6.56
N GLN A 375 65.79 7.13 6.89
CA GLN A 375 64.53 7.21 6.16
C GLN A 375 63.38 7.51 7.10
N CYS A 376 62.35 8.17 6.59
CA CYS A 376 61.10 8.42 7.29
C CYS A 376 60.02 7.46 6.82
N GLN A 377 59.09 7.14 7.72
CA GLN A 377 57.78 6.57 7.41
C GLN A 377 56.71 7.37 8.16
N TYR A 378 55.53 7.54 7.58
CA TYR A 378 54.39 8.16 8.26
C TYR A 378 53.29 7.12 8.51
N GLN A 379 52.72 7.13 9.70
CA GLN A 379 51.62 6.26 10.10
C GLN A 379 50.45 7.06 10.65
N THR A 380 49.22 6.74 10.24
CA THR A 380 48.00 7.38 10.75
C THR A 380 46.86 6.37 10.82
N GLN A 381 45.86 6.66 11.65
CA GLN A 381 44.67 5.82 11.80
C GLN A 381 43.47 6.51 11.15
N VAL A 382 42.80 5.82 10.23
CA VAL A 382 41.59 6.31 9.57
C VAL A 382 40.49 5.26 9.69
N SER A 383 39.33 5.64 10.25
CA SER A 383 38.21 4.73 10.52
C SER A 383 38.64 3.43 11.23
N SER A 384 39.41 3.57 12.32
CA SER A 384 39.90 2.45 13.16
C SER A 384 40.87 1.46 12.48
N ARG A 385 41.44 1.81 11.32
CA ARG A 385 42.52 1.03 10.68
C ARG A 385 43.80 1.84 10.52
N ASP A 386 44.92 1.17 10.69
CA ASP A 386 46.25 1.79 10.58
C ASP A 386 46.72 1.79 9.13
N PHE A 387 47.21 2.94 8.68
CA PHE A 387 47.79 3.14 7.36
C PHE A 387 49.24 3.57 7.50
N SER A 388 50.11 2.99 6.68
CA SER A 388 51.53 3.34 6.63
C SER A 388 51.87 3.84 5.23
N SER A 389 52.58 4.96 5.16
CA SER A 389 53.17 5.41 3.90
C SER A 389 54.31 4.47 3.47
N PRO A 390 54.70 4.49 2.19
CA PRO A 390 56.01 4.03 1.77
C PRO A 390 57.13 4.76 2.53
N LEU A 391 58.33 4.17 2.56
CA LEU A 391 59.52 4.82 3.08
C LEU A 391 59.92 6.00 2.18
N SER A 392 60.42 7.08 2.79
CA SER A 392 60.99 8.21 2.06
C SER A 392 62.30 7.84 1.36
N ASP A 393 62.80 8.78 0.55
CA ASP A 393 64.21 8.80 0.17
C ASP A 393 65.12 8.80 1.42
N SER A 394 66.42 8.54 1.23
CA SER A 394 67.38 8.49 2.33
C SER A 394 68.21 9.77 2.45
N VAL A 395 68.43 10.27 3.66
CA VAL A 395 69.45 11.29 3.96
C VAL A 395 70.61 10.66 4.73
N ARG A 396 71.85 11.05 4.43
CA ARG A 396 73.04 10.49 5.09
C ARG A 396 73.62 11.49 6.09
N LEU A 397 73.76 11.06 7.34
CA LEU A 397 74.48 11.78 8.39
C LEU A 397 75.94 11.35 8.36
N SER A 398 76.84 12.29 8.12
CA SER A 398 78.30 12.09 8.20
C SER A 398 78.83 12.85 9.40
N VAL A 399 79.54 12.18 10.31
CA VAL A 399 80.07 12.79 11.53
C VAL A 399 81.58 13.01 11.39
N THR A 400 82.06 14.24 11.61
CA THR A 400 83.48 14.61 11.48
C THR A 400 84.03 15.26 12.76
N GLY A 401 85.35 15.37 12.88
CA GLY A 401 86.03 15.92 14.06
C GLY A 401 86.74 14.87 14.91
N LYS A 402 87.26 15.27 16.07
CA LYS A 402 87.97 14.39 17.02
C LYS A 402 87.12 14.21 18.29
N GLU A 403 87.14 12.99 18.82
CA GLU A 403 86.59 12.67 20.14
C GLU A 403 87.19 13.62 21.18
N LYS A 404 86.37 14.40 21.90
CA LYS A 404 86.90 15.14 23.06
C LYS A 404 87.22 14.12 24.14
N HIS A 405 88.46 13.64 24.17
CA HIS A 405 89.00 13.08 25.40
C HIS A 405 88.91 14.16 26.48
N ILE A 406 88.01 13.98 27.44
CA ILE A 406 88.12 14.64 28.74
C ILE A 406 89.32 13.97 29.39
N THR A 407 90.52 14.51 29.16
CA THR A 407 91.68 14.21 30.01
C THR A 407 91.36 14.69 31.40
N GLN A 408 90.94 13.76 32.26
CA GLN A 408 90.93 13.96 33.70
C GLN A 408 92.39 13.89 34.16
N SER A 409 93.08 15.04 34.12
CA SER A 409 94.35 15.26 34.81
C SER A 409 93.99 15.94 36.13
N PHE A 410 94.28 15.35 37.29
CA PHE A 410 95.55 15.39 38.03
C PHE A 410 95.27 14.80 39.45
N PHE A 411 96.18 14.38 40.35
CA PHE A 411 97.63 14.37 40.52
C PHE A 411 97.92 13.30 41.61
N PHE A 412 99.02 12.53 41.45
CA PHE A 412 99.68 11.60 42.38
C PHE A 412 98.92 10.43 43.01
#